data_AF-A0A1A1W0I7-F1
#
_entry.id   AF-A0A1A1W0I7-F1
#
_cell.length_a   1.000
_cell.length_b   1.000
_cell.length_c   1.000
_cell.angle_alpha   90.00
_cell.angle_beta   90.00
_cell.angle_gamma   90.00
#
_symmetry.space_group_name_H-M   'P 1'
#
loop_
_entity.id
_entity.type
_entity.pdbx_description
1 polymer ?
#
loop_
_entity_poly.entity_id
_entity_poly.type
_entity_poly.pdbx_seq_one_letter_code
_entity_poly.pdbx_strand_id
1 'polypeptide(L)'
;MHWWLVHQFVQPLLTDVGCWPMAGTLTWQNLAEGDPAKLAAIYDAAQHHTLRVDTAQAALSEASQDISAAADWPRFASSSRQRSGIYIPRRVA
;
A
#
# COMPACT_ATOMS: atom_id res chain seq x y z
N MET A 1 6.03 1.17 -4.84
CA MET A 1 6.60 -0.12 -4.38
C MET A 1 7.07 -0.84 -5.66
N HIS A 2 7.72 -2.00 -5.61
CA HIS A 2 8.06 -2.72 -6.84
C HIS A 2 7.62 -4.17 -6.73
N TRP A 3 6.31 -4.39 -6.85
CA TRP A 3 5.73 -5.73 -6.75
C TRP A 3 6.36 -6.71 -7.75
N TRP A 4 6.61 -6.26 -8.98
CA TRP A 4 7.14 -7.12 -10.05
C TRP A 4 8.48 -7.77 -9.67
N LEU A 5 9.39 -7.02 -9.04
CA LEU A 5 10.68 -7.56 -8.60
C LEU A 5 10.51 -8.62 -7.50
N VAL A 6 9.57 -8.43 -6.57
CA VAL A 6 9.24 -9.42 -5.54
C VAL A 6 8.65 -10.67 -6.16
N HIS A 7 7.74 -10.53 -7.12
CA HIS A 7 7.17 -11.65 -7.84
C HIS A 7 8.25 -12.44 -8.60
N GLN A 8 9.13 -11.77 -9.34
CA GLN A 8 10.24 -12.44 -10.04
C GLN A 8 11.18 -13.19 -9.10
N PHE A 9 11.44 -12.65 -7.90
CA PHE A 9 12.26 -13.30 -6.89
C PHE A 9 11.57 -14.55 -6.30
N VAL A 10 10.27 -14.46 -6.03
CA VAL A 10 9.50 -15.53 -5.38
C VAL A 10 9.08 -16.64 -6.35
N GLN A 11 8.82 -16.31 -7.63
CA GLN A 11 8.34 -17.25 -8.64
C GLN A 11 9.14 -18.56 -8.77
N PRO A 12 10.49 -18.57 -8.85
CA PRO A 12 11.24 -19.81 -8.95
C PRO A 12 11.12 -20.67 -7.68
N LEU A 13 11.13 -20.06 -6.48
CA LEU A 13 10.95 -20.76 -5.20
C LEU A 13 9.59 -21.46 -5.12
N LEU A 14 8.54 -20.78 -5.57
CA LEU A 14 7.20 -21.34 -5.63
C LEU A 14 7.10 -22.47 -6.65
N THR A 15 7.74 -22.31 -7.81
CA THR A 15 7.73 -23.32 -8.88
C THR A 15 8.37 -24.63 -8.41
N ASP A 16 9.48 -24.56 -7.67
CA ASP A 16 10.16 -25.75 -7.11
C ASP A 16 9.29 -26.52 -6.12
N VAL A 17 8.47 -25.82 -5.33
CA VAL A 17 7.56 -26.44 -4.36
C VAL A 17 6.29 -26.98 -5.05
N GLY A 18 5.83 -26.32 -6.09
CA GLY A 18 4.71 -26.74 -6.93
C GLY A 18 3.32 -26.49 -6.31
N CYS A 19 3.06 -27.00 -5.11
CA CYS A 19 1.77 -26.84 -4.43
C CYS A 19 1.96 -26.61 -2.93
N TRP A 20 1.18 -25.69 -2.37
CA TRP A 20 1.17 -25.37 -0.95
C TRP A 20 -0.23 -25.00 -0.47
N PRO A 21 -0.56 -25.24 0.81
CA PRO A 21 -1.81 -24.76 1.38
C PRO A 21 -1.76 -23.23 1.59
N MET A 22 -2.93 -22.60 1.67
CA MET A 22 -3.01 -21.18 2.02
C MET A 22 -2.43 -20.93 3.43
N ALA A 23 -1.59 -19.89 3.54
CA ALA A 23 -0.96 -19.53 4.80
C ALA A 23 -2.00 -19.29 5.92
N GLY A 24 -1.72 -19.81 7.11
CA GLY A 24 -2.59 -19.69 8.28
C GLY A 24 -3.75 -20.69 8.37
N THR A 25 -4.06 -21.44 7.30
CA THR A 25 -5.06 -22.53 7.37
C THR A 25 -4.63 -23.66 8.32
N LEU A 26 -5.57 -24.47 8.80
CA LEU A 26 -5.25 -25.64 9.64
C LEU A 26 -4.27 -26.60 8.92
N THR A 27 -4.46 -26.81 7.62
CA THR A 27 -3.55 -27.62 6.80
C THR A 27 -2.13 -27.06 6.80
N TRP A 28 -1.98 -25.74 6.70
CA TRP A 28 -0.69 -25.06 6.80
C TRP A 28 -0.08 -25.14 8.21
N GLN A 29 -0.90 -24.99 9.26
CA GLN A 29 -0.44 -25.06 10.65
C GLN A 29 0.15 -26.44 10.97
N ASN A 30 -0.46 -27.50 10.45
CA ASN A 30 -0.04 -28.89 10.65
C ASN A 30 1.22 -29.29 9.85
N LEU A 31 1.71 -28.46 8.93
CA LEU A 31 3.00 -28.70 8.26
C LEU A 31 4.15 -28.58 9.27
N ALA A 32 5.21 -29.38 9.04
CA ALA A 32 6.43 -29.28 9.83
C ALA A 32 7.06 -27.88 9.70
N GLU A 33 7.79 -27.44 10.71
CA GLU A 33 8.36 -26.09 10.75
C GLU A 33 9.31 -25.79 9.58
N GLY A 34 10.10 -26.80 9.16
CA GLY A 34 11.01 -26.70 8.01
C GLY A 34 10.40 -27.16 6.68
N ASP A 35 9.09 -27.39 6.60
CA ASP A 35 8.45 -27.83 5.36
C ASP A 35 8.52 -26.72 4.29
N PRO A 36 9.11 -26.97 3.10
CA PRO A 36 9.17 -25.99 2.02
C PRO A 36 7.80 -25.43 1.61
N ALA A 37 6.73 -26.22 1.67
CA ALA A 37 5.37 -25.76 1.39
C ALA A 37 4.87 -24.73 2.40
N LYS A 38 5.35 -24.80 3.64
CA LYS A 38 5.02 -23.82 4.68
C LYS A 38 5.63 -22.45 4.38
N LEU A 39 6.88 -22.44 3.90
CA LEU A 39 7.57 -21.22 3.47
C LEU A 39 7.01 -20.68 2.15
N ALA A 40 6.71 -21.56 1.18
CA ALA A 40 6.08 -21.16 -0.08
C ALA A 40 4.78 -20.41 0.15
N ALA A 41 3.92 -20.89 1.06
CA ALA A 41 2.70 -20.20 1.43
C ALA A 41 2.93 -18.80 2.00
N ILE A 42 3.99 -18.61 2.80
CA ILE A 42 4.36 -17.29 3.34
C ILE A 42 4.84 -16.38 2.21
N TYR A 43 5.71 -16.85 1.32
CA TYR A 43 6.21 -16.04 0.21
C TYR A 43 5.11 -15.65 -0.77
N ASP A 44 4.18 -16.57 -1.06
CA ASP A 44 3.00 -16.28 -1.87
C ASP A 44 2.10 -15.22 -1.21
N ALA A 45 1.88 -15.30 0.11
CA ALA A 45 1.15 -14.26 0.83
C ALA A 45 1.89 -12.91 0.82
N ALA A 46 3.22 -12.91 0.94
CA ALA A 46 4.03 -11.70 0.93
C ALA A 46 4.01 -10.98 -0.42
N GLN A 47 4.11 -11.71 -1.54
CA GLN A 47 4.01 -11.10 -2.87
C GLN A 47 2.62 -10.48 -3.12
N HIS A 48 1.55 -11.13 -2.64
CA HIS A 48 0.19 -10.59 -2.74
C HIS A 48 0.01 -9.34 -1.87
N HIS A 49 0.58 -9.31 -0.67
CA HIS A 49 0.58 -8.10 0.15
C HIS A 49 1.31 -6.94 -0.54
N THR A 50 2.47 -7.24 -1.13
CA THR A 50 3.27 -6.27 -1.90
C THR A 50 2.46 -5.70 -3.06
N LEU A 51 1.78 -6.56 -3.84
CA LEU A 51 0.87 -6.14 -4.91
C LEU A 51 -0.24 -5.20 -4.40
N ARG A 52 -0.87 -5.56 -3.28
CA ARG A 52 -1.93 -4.76 -2.66
C ARG A 52 -1.42 -3.37 -2.23
N VAL A 53 -0.22 -3.30 -1.65
CA VAL A 53 0.38 -2.02 -1.26
C VAL A 53 0.70 -1.18 -2.50
N ASP A 54 1.30 -1.78 -3.53
CA ASP A 54 1.68 -1.05 -4.75
C ASP A 54 0.47 -0.46 -5.48
N THR A 55 -0.58 -1.27 -5.64
CA THR A 55 -1.86 -0.84 -6.25
C THR A 55 -2.56 0.23 -5.41
N ALA A 56 -2.56 0.11 -4.08
CA ALA A 56 -3.12 1.14 -3.20
C ALA A 56 -2.36 2.47 -3.31
N GLN A 57 -1.03 2.43 -3.42
CA GLN A 57 -0.22 3.65 -3.61
C GLN A 57 -0.50 4.31 -4.96
N ALA A 58 -0.64 3.52 -6.04
CA ALA A 58 -1.01 4.05 -7.34
C ALA A 58 -2.37 4.76 -7.30
N ALA A 59 -3.39 4.13 -6.71
CA ALA A 59 -4.72 4.71 -6.57
C ALA A 59 -4.74 5.99 -5.70
N LEU A 60 -3.96 6.03 -4.61
CA LEU A 60 -3.82 7.23 -3.78
C LEU A 60 -3.12 8.37 -4.52
N SER A 61 -2.14 8.05 -5.37
CA SER A 61 -1.46 9.05 -6.19
C SER A 61 -2.40 9.66 -7.22
N GLU A 62 -3.18 8.83 -7.92
CA GLU A 62 -4.21 9.26 -8.87
C GLU A 62 -5.25 10.15 -8.19
N ALA A 63 -5.82 9.71 -7.06
CA ALA A 63 -6.79 10.51 -6.31
C ALA A 63 -6.21 11.85 -5.83
N SER A 64 -4.94 11.89 -5.44
CA SER A 64 -4.25 13.14 -5.06
C SER A 64 -4.12 14.10 -6.25
N GLN A 65 -3.80 13.58 -7.44
CA GLN A 65 -3.71 14.37 -8.67
C GLN A 65 -5.09 14.91 -9.06
N ASP A 66 -6.14 14.09 -8.99
CA ASP A 66 -7.51 14.52 -9.27
C ASP A 66 -7.96 15.64 -8.33
N ILE A 67 -7.70 15.51 -7.04
CA ILE A 67 -8.02 16.57 -6.06
C ILE A 67 -7.23 17.85 -6.36
N SER A 68 -5.95 17.73 -6.70
CA SER A 68 -5.11 18.86 -7.08
C SER A 68 -5.62 19.57 -8.34
N ALA A 69 -6.14 18.81 -9.31
CA ALA A 69 -6.69 19.34 -10.56
C ALA A 69 -8.13 19.88 -10.42
N ALA A 70 -8.92 19.38 -9.47
CA ALA A 70 -10.34 19.68 -9.33
C ALA A 70 -10.64 21.13 -8.91
N ALA A 71 -9.68 21.85 -8.32
CA ALA A 71 -9.86 23.22 -7.88
C ALA A 71 -8.63 24.08 -8.17
N ASP A 72 -8.86 25.37 -8.45
CA ASP A 72 -7.81 26.38 -8.53
C ASP A 72 -7.31 26.74 -7.12
N TRP A 73 -6.54 25.82 -6.54
CA TRP A 73 -5.94 25.95 -5.21
C TRP A 73 -5.09 27.22 -5.06
N PRO A 74 -4.33 27.67 -6.08
CA PRO A 74 -3.66 28.98 -6.04
C PRO A 74 -4.62 30.15 -5.84
N ARG A 75 -5.76 30.17 -6.56
CA ARG A 75 -6.79 31.20 -6.39
C ARG A 75 -7.47 31.11 -5.02
N PHE A 76 -7.69 29.91 -4.49
CA PHE A 76 -8.22 29.74 -3.15
C PHE A 76 -7.24 30.28 -2.09
N ALA A 77 -5.94 29.98 -2.24
CA ALA A 77 -4.89 30.46 -1.36
C ALA A 77 -4.73 32.00 -1.41
N SER A 78 -4.80 32.60 -2.60
CA SER A 78 -4.75 34.07 -2.75
C SER A 78 -5.96 34.74 -2.09
N SER A 79 -7.18 34.23 -2.32
CA SER A 79 -8.39 34.77 -1.70
C SER A 79 -8.39 34.63 -0.16
N SER A 80 -7.82 33.55 0.36
CA SER A 80 -7.68 33.32 1.81
C SER A 80 -6.67 34.29 2.44
N ARG A 81 -5.53 34.55 1.78
CA ARG A 81 -4.57 35.58 2.20
C ARG A 81 -5.15 36.99 2.12
N GLN A 82 -5.98 37.27 1.12
CA GLN A 82 -6.63 38.57 1.00
C GLN A 82 -7.67 38.80 2.11
N ARG A 83 -8.31 37.72 2.59
CA ARG A 83 -9.22 37.75 3.75
C ARG A 83 -8.52 37.85 5.10
N SER A 84 -7.22 37.55 5.20
CA SER A 84 -6.47 37.66 6.46
C SER A 84 -6.23 39.10 6.94
N GLY A 85 -6.71 40.11 6.19
CA GLY A 85 -6.81 41.49 6.67
C GLY A 85 -7.82 41.68 7.82
N ILE A 86 -8.72 40.71 8.05
CA ILE A 86 -9.60 40.68 9.22
C ILE A 86 -8.86 39.97 10.36
N TYR A 87 -7.96 40.70 11.02
CA TYR A 87 -7.25 40.23 12.21
C TYR A 87 -8.21 40.23 13.41
N ILE A 88 -8.54 39.05 13.94
CA ILE A 88 -9.25 38.89 15.21
C ILE A 88 -8.20 38.69 16.31
N PRO A 89 -7.95 39.68 17.19
CA PRO A 89 -6.95 39.55 18.24
C PRO A 89 -7.35 38.45 19.23
N ARG A 90 -6.40 37.58 19.59
CA ARG A 90 -6.60 36.65 20.71
C ARG A 90 -6.69 37.44 22.00
N ARG A 91 -7.81 37.33 22.73
CA ARG A 91 -7.91 37.85 24.10
C ARG A 91 -7.11 36.94 25.02
N VAL A 92 -6.12 37.51 25.70
CA VAL A 92 -5.45 36.89 26.84
C VAL A 92 -6.27 37.27 28.07
N ALA A 93 -6.68 36.27 28.86
CA ALA A 93 -7.43 36.44 30.10
C ALA A 93 -6.51 36.79 31.27
#